data_AF-A0A099DAE0-F1
#
_entry.id   AF-A0A099DAE0-F1
#
_cell.length_a   1.000
_cell.length_b   1.000
_cell.length_c   1.000
_cell.angle_alpha   90.00
_cell.angle_beta   90.00
_cell.angle_gamma   90.00
#
_symmetry.space_group_name_H-M   'P 1'
#
loop_
_entity.id
_entity.type
_entity.pdbx_description
1 polymer ?
#
loop_
_entity_poly.entity_id
_entity_poly.type
_entity_poly.pdbx_seq_one_letter_code
_entity_poly.pdbx_strand_id
1 'polypeptide(L)'
;MLEVPLLGWGWSGPVVWWNPVGGFRHAFSREVRPRPQQQRDTLCGQQVVLIDPCEVDWLVPTCDICMSAAIEHGRQQEQREQEVSRRLRERFGRDGDAL
;
A
#
# COMPACT_ATOMS: atom_id res chain seq x y z
N MET A 1 6.34 26.95 -22.43
CA MET A 1 5.17 26.12 -22.08
C MET A 1 5.70 25.02 -21.18
N LEU A 2 5.68 25.25 -19.86
CA LEU A 2 6.16 24.26 -18.89
C LEU A 2 5.03 23.26 -18.70
N GLU A 3 5.23 22.03 -19.16
CA GLU A 3 4.35 20.91 -18.83
C GLU A 3 4.53 20.62 -17.34
N VAL A 4 3.71 21.27 -16.52
CA VAL A 4 3.50 20.84 -15.14
C VAL A 4 2.89 19.45 -15.24
N PRO A 5 3.55 18.38 -14.78
CA PRO A 5 2.90 17.09 -14.70
C PRO A 5 1.70 17.31 -13.79
N LEU A 6 0.50 17.17 -14.36
CA LEU A 6 -0.68 16.89 -13.58
C LEU A 6 -0.39 15.54 -12.92
N LEU A 7 0.36 15.56 -11.81
CA LEU A 7 0.34 14.50 -10.82
C LEU A 7 -1.13 14.42 -10.46
N GLY A 8 -1.82 13.48 -11.12
CA GLY A 8 -3.23 13.27 -10.90
C GLY A 8 -3.46 13.16 -9.40
N TRP A 9 -4.69 13.43 -8.98
CA TRP A 9 -5.25 12.78 -7.81
C TRP A 9 -5.11 11.26 -7.98
N GLY A 10 -3.89 10.75 -7.78
CA GLY A 10 -3.42 9.48 -8.24
C GLY A 10 -3.14 8.68 -7.00
N TRP A 11 -4.11 7.87 -6.62
CA TRP A 11 -3.92 6.85 -5.60
C TRP A 11 -2.63 6.08 -5.89
N SER A 12 -1.67 6.12 -4.95
CA SER A 12 -0.35 5.47 -5.04
C SER A 12 -0.41 3.94 -5.03
N GLY A 13 -1.60 3.34 -5.13
CA GLY A 13 -1.86 1.94 -4.91
C GLY A 13 -2.02 1.58 -3.43
N PRO A 14 -2.24 0.29 -3.11
CA PRO A 14 -2.43 -0.14 -1.74
C PRO A 14 -1.09 -0.20 -0.98
N VAL A 15 -1.16 0.01 0.34
CA VAL A 15 -0.01 -0.19 1.24
C VAL A 15 0.30 -1.67 1.44
N VAL A 16 -0.73 -2.52 1.39
CA VAL A 16 -0.68 -3.98 1.40
C VAL A 16 -1.89 -4.53 0.66
N TRP A 17 -1.79 -5.77 0.17
CA TRP A 17 -2.98 -6.50 -0.28
C TRP A 17 -3.51 -7.41 0.82
N TRP A 18 -4.83 -7.63 0.85
CA TRP A 18 -5.47 -8.55 1.80
C TRP A 18 -6.02 -9.77 1.08
N ASN A 19 -6.00 -10.94 1.73
CA ASN A 19 -6.73 -12.13 1.31
C ASN A 19 -7.07 -12.99 2.56
N PRO A 20 -8.30 -13.49 2.73
CA PRO A 20 -8.65 -14.38 3.81
C PRO A 20 -8.13 -15.79 3.51
N VAL A 21 -7.38 -16.38 4.44
CA VAL A 21 -6.87 -17.74 4.32
C VAL A 21 -6.57 -18.29 5.71
N GLY A 22 -6.84 -19.57 5.95
CA GLY A 22 -6.55 -20.19 7.25
C GLY A 22 -7.35 -19.58 8.43
N GLY A 23 -8.54 -19.03 8.18
CA GLY A 23 -9.41 -18.46 9.21
C GLY A 23 -9.06 -17.03 9.65
N PHE A 24 -8.14 -16.35 8.96
CA PHE A 24 -7.81 -14.95 9.19
C PHE A 24 -7.62 -14.19 7.88
N ARG A 25 -7.80 -12.87 7.90
CA ARG A 25 -7.34 -11.98 6.83
C ARG A 25 -5.84 -11.72 7.02
N HIS A 26 -5.05 -12.09 6.02
CA HIS A 26 -3.62 -11.87 5.99
C HIS A 26 -3.24 -10.75 5.02
N ALA A 27 -2.17 -10.03 5.34
CA ALA A 27 -1.58 -9.03 4.48
C ALA A 27 -0.47 -9.63 3.61
N PHE A 28 -0.33 -9.10 2.40
CA PHE A 28 0.68 -9.48 1.42
C PHE A 28 1.38 -8.23 0.88
N SER A 29 2.60 -8.42 0.39
CA SER A 29 3.42 -7.41 -0.29
C SER A 29 2.62 -6.59 -1.30
N ARG A 30 2.76 -5.27 -1.33
CA ARG A 30 1.99 -4.38 -2.23
C ARG A 30 2.35 -4.52 -3.71
N GLU A 31 3.57 -4.99 -4.00
CA GLU A 31 4.20 -4.98 -5.33
C GLU A 31 3.44 -5.85 -6.34
N VAL A 32 2.81 -6.92 -5.86
CA VAL A 32 2.12 -7.89 -6.71
C VAL A 32 0.74 -8.15 -6.13
N ARG A 33 -0.29 -7.85 -6.92
CA ARG A 33 -1.68 -8.13 -6.56
C ARG A 33 -1.91 -9.64 -6.38
N PRO A 34 -2.50 -10.09 -5.26
CA PRO A 34 -2.92 -11.46 -5.04
C PRO A 34 -3.83 -11.98 -6.16
N ARG A 35 -3.55 -13.19 -6.63
CA ARG A 35 -4.43 -13.94 -7.54
C ARG A 35 -4.77 -15.30 -6.92
N PRO A 36 -5.97 -15.84 -7.17
CA PRO A 36 -6.30 -17.19 -6.73
C PRO A 36 -5.27 -18.24 -7.19
N GLN A 37 -5.10 -19.29 -6.39
CA GLN A 37 -4.17 -20.42 -6.58
C GLN A 37 -2.68 -20.07 -6.59
N GLN A 38 -2.30 -18.80 -6.40
CA GLN A 38 -0.90 -18.41 -6.27
C GLN A 38 -0.37 -18.75 -4.87
N GLN A 39 0.85 -19.31 -4.81
CA GLN A 39 1.59 -19.46 -3.55
C GLN A 39 2.28 -18.15 -3.19
N ARG A 40 2.04 -17.65 -1.97
CA ARG A 40 2.55 -16.36 -1.49
C ARG A 40 2.94 -16.43 -0.02
N ASP A 41 3.88 -15.59 0.37
CA ASP A 41 4.22 -15.35 1.77
C ASP A 41 3.40 -14.17 2.29
N THR A 42 2.79 -14.36 3.46
CA THR A 42 2.09 -13.32 4.21
C THR A 42 3.12 -12.45 4.95
N LEU A 43 2.73 -11.23 5.33
CA LEU A 43 3.60 -10.36 6.13
C LEU A 43 3.86 -10.90 7.55
N CYS A 44 3.05 -11.85 8.05
CA CYS A 44 3.33 -12.55 9.30
C CYS A 44 4.24 -13.79 9.12
N GLY A 45 4.79 -14.01 7.93
CA GLY A 45 5.78 -15.06 7.66
C GLY A 45 5.20 -16.43 7.32
N GLN A 46 3.88 -16.54 7.09
CA GLN A 46 3.27 -17.79 6.67
C GLN A 46 3.28 -17.91 5.15
N GLN A 47 3.61 -19.10 4.65
CA GLN A 47 3.45 -19.42 3.24
C GLN A 47 2.10 -20.08 3.00
N VAL A 48 1.31 -19.51 2.09
CA VAL A 48 -0.08 -19.90 1.85
C VAL A 48 -0.37 -20.00 0.35
N VAL A 49 -1.37 -20.80 -0.01
CA VAL A 49 -1.96 -20.78 -1.35
C VAL A 49 -3.22 -19.93 -1.29
N LEU A 50 -3.29 -18.91 -2.15
CA LEU A 50 -4.41 -17.98 -2.17
C LEU A 50 -5.70 -18.65 -2.66
N ILE A 51 -6.80 -18.33 -2.02
CA ILE A 51 -8.14 -18.74 -2.45
C ILE A 51 -8.78 -17.66 -3.32
N ASP A 52 -9.88 -18.01 -3.99
CA ASP A 52 -10.82 -17.04 -4.55
C ASP A 52 -11.93 -16.79 -3.52
N PRO A 53 -11.82 -15.72 -2.70
CA PRO A 53 -12.68 -15.55 -1.54
C PRO A 53 -14.06 -15.03 -1.92
N CYS A 54 -15.11 -15.64 -1.36
CA CYS A 54 -16.46 -15.09 -1.40
C CYS A 54 -16.68 -14.05 -0.29
N GLU A 55 -17.83 -13.37 -0.29
CA GLU A 55 -18.15 -12.32 0.70
C GLU A 55 -18.04 -12.81 2.16
N VAL A 56 -18.42 -14.06 2.42
CA VAL A 56 -18.41 -14.65 3.77
C VAL A 56 -16.98 -14.90 4.25
N ASP A 57 -16.06 -15.27 3.37
CA ASP A 57 -14.65 -15.53 3.72
C ASP A 57 -13.98 -14.26 4.27
N TRP A 58 -14.45 -13.09 3.88
CA TRP A 58 -13.95 -11.82 4.37
C TRP A 58 -14.40 -11.48 5.79
N LEU A 59 -15.34 -12.21 6.39
CA LEU A 59 -15.87 -11.91 7.73
C LEU A 59 -14.96 -12.41 8.87
N VAL A 60 -13.93 -13.20 8.55
CA VAL A 60 -12.94 -13.69 9.52
C VAL A 60 -12.14 -12.56 10.16
N PRO A 61 -11.58 -12.71 11.38
CA PRO A 61 -10.73 -11.67 11.99
C PRO A 61 -9.49 -11.35 11.13
N THR A 62 -8.91 -10.16 11.32
CA THR A 62 -7.61 -9.83 10.71
C THR A 62 -6.49 -10.39 11.59
N CYS A 63 -5.45 -10.96 10.98
CA CYS A 63 -4.24 -11.34 11.71
C CYS A 63 -3.55 -10.09 12.31
N ASP A 64 -3.37 -10.05 13.63
CA ASP A 64 -2.82 -8.88 14.33
C ASP A 64 -1.43 -8.47 13.84
N ILE A 65 -0.56 -9.44 13.57
CA ILE A 65 0.79 -9.19 13.04
C ILE A 65 0.71 -8.53 11.65
N CYS A 66 -0.20 -9.03 10.79
CA CYS A 66 -0.42 -8.44 9.48
C CYS A 66 -1.02 -7.03 9.57
N MET A 67 -1.91 -6.79 10.53
CA MET A 67 -2.47 -5.46 10.79
C MET A 67 -1.38 -4.47 11.23
N SER A 68 -0.53 -4.84 12.19
CA SER A 68 0.58 -4.00 12.63
C SER A 68 1.54 -3.68 11.47
N ALA A 69 1.89 -4.67 10.65
CA ALA A 69 2.74 -4.46 9.48
C ALA A 69 2.10 -3.51 8.46
N ALA A 70 0.80 -3.64 8.21
CA ALA A 70 0.08 -2.75 7.30
C ALA A 70 0.07 -1.29 7.79
N ILE A 71 -0.15 -1.06 9.08
CA ILE A 71 -0.09 0.27 9.70
C ILE A 71 1.31 0.87 9.54
N GLU A 72 2.35 0.09 9.82
CA GLU A 72 3.73 0.54 9.70
C GLU A 72 4.11 0.89 8.25
N HIS A 73 3.71 0.06 7.28
CA HIS A 73 3.88 0.39 5.86
C HIS A 73 3.11 1.65 5.45
N GLY A 74 1.92 1.89 6.01
CA GLY A 74 1.17 3.13 5.80
C GLY A 74 1.95 4.37 6.28
N ARG A 75 2.48 4.33 7.51
CA ARG A 75 3.32 5.41 8.05
C ARG A 75 4.55 5.68 7.20
N GLN A 76 5.22 4.63 6.74
CA GLN A 76 6.40 4.76 5.87
C GLN A 76 6.04 5.37 4.51
N GLN A 77 4.89 5.02 3.94
CA GLN A 77 4.40 5.61 2.69
C GLN A 77 4.12 7.11 2.87
N GLU A 78 3.41 7.50 3.93
CA GLU A 78 3.12 8.90 4.25
C GLU A 78 4.41 9.72 4.45
N GLN A 79 5.38 9.18 5.18
CA GLN A 79 6.68 9.83 5.37
C GLN A 79 7.40 10.05 4.04
N ARG A 80 7.42 9.05 3.15
CA ARG A 80 8.03 9.18 1.82
C ARG A 80 7.32 10.25 0.98
N GLU A 81 5.99 10.29 1.02
CA GLU A 81 5.21 11.31 0.30
C GLU A 81 5.46 12.72 0.83
N GLN A 82 5.59 12.88 2.16
CA GLN A 82 5.98 14.14 2.78
C GLN A 82 7.40 14.57 2.40
N GLU A 83 8.37 13.64 2.39
CA GLU A 83 9.74 13.93 1.97
C GLU A 83 9.81 14.33 0.50
N VAL A 84 9.10 13.63 -0.39
CA VAL A 84 9.01 13.98 -1.81
C VAL A 84 8.39 15.36 -1.97
N SER A 85 7.30 15.63 -1.27
CA SER A 85 6.62 16.94 -1.30
C SER A 85 7.53 18.06 -0.79
N ARG A 86 8.28 17.82 0.29
CA ARG A 86 9.27 18.76 0.82
C ARG A 86 10.37 19.05 -0.19
N ARG A 87 10.97 18.00 -0.79
CA ARG A 87 12.01 18.14 -1.82
C ARG A 87 11.52 18.89 -3.04
N LEU A 88 10.27 18.65 -3.46
CA LEU A 88 9.66 19.39 -4.58
C LEU A 88 9.47 20.87 -4.23
N ARG A 89 8.99 21.19 -3.03
CA ARG A 89 8.88 22.58 -2.55
C ARG A 89 10.24 23.27 -2.45
N GLU A 90 11.27 22.61 -1.94
CA GLU A 90 12.62 23.17 -1.87
C GLU A 90 13.21 23.43 -3.26
N ARG A 91 12.94 22.54 -4.23
CA ARG A 91 13.47 22.64 -5.59
C ARG A 91 12.75 23.67 -6.46
N PHE A 92 11.44 23.84 -6.29
CA PHE A 92 10.60 24.66 -7.18
C PHE A 92 9.90 25.85 -6.48
N GLY A 93 9.95 25.95 -5.15
CA GLY A 93 9.24 26.96 -4.37
C GLY A 93 9.94 28.33 -4.27
N ARG A 94 10.92 28.63 -5.12
CA ARG A 94 11.66 29.91 -5.12
C ARG A 94 11.29 30.88 -6.26
N ASP A 95 10.39 30.50 -7.16
CA ASP A 95 10.05 31.31 -8.35
C ASP A 95 8.70 32.05 -8.22
N GLY A 96 8.21 32.27 -7.00
CA GLY A 96 6.94 32.95 -6.72
C GLY A 96 7.06 34.37 -6.14
N ASP A 97 8.26 34.93 -6.05
CA ASP A 97 8.52 36.21 -5.37
C ASP A 97 9.41 37.14 -6.22
N ALA A 98 9.13 37.19 -7.52
CA ALA A 98 9.66 38.22 -8.40
C ALA A 98 8.59 38.69 -9.40
N LEU A 99 8.19 39.95 -9.19
CA LEU A 99 7.36 40.86 -10.01
C LEU A 99 5.87 40.92 -9.66
#